data_AF-A0A654B7F9-F1
#
_entry.id   AF-A0A654B7F9-F1
#
_cell.length_a   1.000
_cell.length_b   1.000
_cell.length_c   1.000
_cell.angle_alpha   90.00
_cell.angle_beta   90.00
_cell.angle_gamma   90.00
#
_symmetry.space_group_name_H-M   'P 1'
#
loop_
_entity.id
_entity.type
_entity.pdbx_description
1 polymer ?
#
loop_
_entity_poly.entity_id
_entity_poly.type
_entity_poly.pdbx_seq_one_letter_code
_entity_poly.pdbx_strand_id
1 'polypeptide(L)'
;MELKLFQKDLAILFGVSEDCITYWENSRSTPQIQYYPALIRFLGYYPFELDLTAFEGRIKAFRYINGLSQKQFATLMKINPRTAQQWEKGQGNGPKRAQIDQYLVNYNFNINEH
;
A
#
# COMPACT_ATOMS: atom_id res chain seq x y z
N MET A 1 9.15 -22.18 -8.27
CA MET A 1 10.39 -21.60 -8.81
C MET A 1 10.79 -20.49 -7.85
N GLU A 2 11.76 -20.79 -6.97
CA GLU A 2 12.29 -19.86 -5.97
C GLU A 2 13.12 -18.78 -6.66
N LEU A 3 12.71 -17.53 -6.52
CA LEU A 3 13.56 -16.38 -6.80
C LEU A 3 14.75 -16.48 -5.85
N LYS A 4 15.92 -16.92 -6.34
CA LYS A 4 17.19 -16.96 -5.59
C LYS A 4 17.76 -15.57 -5.33
N LEU A 5 16.90 -14.62 -4.97
CA LEU A 5 17.30 -13.41 -4.26
C LEU A 5 17.38 -13.83 -2.80
N PHE A 6 18.59 -13.80 -2.24
CA PHE A 6 18.78 -14.29 -0.89
C PHE A 6 17.98 -13.41 0.07
N GLN A 7 17.26 -14.03 1.01
CA GLN A 7 16.50 -13.34 2.04
C GLN A 7 17.37 -12.28 2.76
N LYS A 8 18.69 -12.52 2.90
CA LYS A 8 19.69 -11.53 3.37
C LYS A 8 19.71 -10.22 2.58
N ASP A 9 19.58 -10.28 1.26
CA ASP A 9 19.66 -9.09 0.39
C ASP A 9 18.38 -8.26 0.56
N LEU A 10 17.24 -8.93 0.72
CA LEU A 10 15.98 -8.30 1.10
C LEU A 10 16.06 -7.69 2.51
N ALA A 11 16.58 -8.45 3.47
CA ALA A 11 16.77 -7.99 4.85
C ALA A 11 17.60 -6.69 4.90
N ILE A 12 18.72 -6.65 4.15
CA ILE A 12 19.56 -5.44 4.01
C ILE A 12 18.80 -4.31 3.31
N LEU A 13 18.09 -4.60 2.22
CA LEU A 13 17.34 -3.60 1.45
C LEU A 13 16.23 -2.94 2.29
N PHE A 14 15.56 -3.71 3.14
CA PHE A 14 14.49 -3.23 4.01
C PHE A 14 14.97 -2.77 5.39
N GLY A 15 16.23 -3.04 5.75
CA GLY A 15 16.76 -2.78 7.09
C GLY A 15 16.06 -3.61 8.19
N VAL A 16 15.65 -4.83 7.86
CA VAL A 16 15.00 -5.78 8.79
C VAL A 16 15.88 -7.03 8.96
N SER A 17 15.55 -7.92 9.91
CA SER A 17 16.25 -9.20 10.03
C SER A 17 15.80 -10.19 8.95
N GLU A 18 16.65 -11.16 8.65
CA GLU A 18 16.35 -12.25 7.72
C GLU A 18 15.12 -13.08 8.16
N ASP A 19 14.94 -13.23 9.47
CA ASP A 19 13.75 -13.85 10.07
C ASP A 19 12.46 -13.10 9.70
N CYS A 20 12.48 -11.77 9.63
CA CYS A 20 11.31 -11.00 9.22
C CYS A 20 10.90 -11.33 7.79
N ILE A 21 11.87 -11.48 6.87
CA ILE A 21 11.61 -11.85 5.48
C ILE A 21 11.05 -13.28 5.41
N THR A 22 11.68 -14.21 6.12
CA THR A 22 11.20 -15.60 6.25
C THR A 22 9.76 -15.65 6.77
N TYR A 23 9.42 -14.84 7.76
CA TYR A 23 8.06 -14.79 8.29
C TYR A 23 7.05 -14.18 7.31
N TRP A 24 7.45 -13.20 6.51
CA TRP A 24 6.59 -12.63 5.47
C TRP A 24 6.33 -13.64 4.35
N GLU A 25 7.37 -14.32 3.87
CA GLU A 25 7.25 -15.34 2.83
C GLU A 25 6.39 -16.53 3.28
N ASN A 26 6.53 -16.94 4.54
CA ASN A 26 5.74 -18.03 5.11
C ASN A 26 4.34 -17.60 5.59
N SER A 27 3.89 -16.38 5.27
CA SER A 27 2.60 -15.83 5.72
C SER A 27 2.41 -15.85 7.24
N ARG A 28 3.50 -15.91 8.02
CA ARG A 28 3.48 -15.87 9.49
C ARG A 28 3.36 -14.45 10.04
N SER A 29 3.72 -13.46 9.25
CA SER A 29 3.57 -12.04 9.58
C SER A 29 3.35 -11.23 8.31
N THR A 30 2.57 -10.15 8.39
CA THR A 30 2.39 -9.21 7.27
C THR A 30 3.39 -8.06 7.40
N PRO A 31 4.09 -7.66 6.32
CA PRO A 31 4.95 -6.49 6.35
C PRO A 31 4.17 -5.25 6.80
N GLN A 32 4.85 -4.37 7.52
CA GLN A 32 4.25 -3.07 7.83
C GLN A 32 4.18 -2.23 6.55
N ILE A 33 3.16 -1.37 6.47
CA ILE A 33 2.87 -0.58 5.26
C ILE A 33 4.04 0.29 4.81
N GLN A 34 4.92 0.72 5.72
CA GLN A 34 6.11 1.50 5.39
C GLN A 34 7.11 0.75 4.49
N TYR A 35 7.08 -0.59 4.50
CA TYR A 35 7.95 -1.43 3.66
C TYR A 35 7.33 -1.72 2.29
N TYR A 36 6.03 -1.46 2.10
CA TYR A 36 5.34 -1.76 0.84
C TYR A 36 5.93 -1.03 -0.38
N PRO A 37 6.33 0.25 -0.31
CA PRO A 37 6.95 0.93 -1.46
C PRO A 37 8.26 0.25 -1.91
N ALA A 38 9.06 -0.19 -0.94
CA ALA A 38 10.30 -0.88 -1.22
C ALA A 38 10.03 -2.28 -1.79
N LEU A 39 9.01 -2.99 -1.30
CA LEU A 39 8.58 -4.29 -1.82
C LEU A 39 8.08 -4.17 -3.26
N ILE A 40 7.19 -3.22 -3.54
CA ILE A 40 6.65 -2.97 -4.89
C ILE A 40 7.78 -2.63 -5.86
N ARG A 41 8.71 -1.74 -5.45
CA ARG A 41 9.88 -1.39 -6.27
C ARG A 41 10.79 -2.58 -6.53
N PHE A 42 11.00 -3.43 -5.52
CA PHE A 42 11.84 -4.62 -5.64
C PHE A 42 11.21 -5.67 -6.56
N LEU A 43 9.91 -5.93 -6.42
CA LEU A 43 9.17 -6.88 -7.24
C LEU A 43 8.99 -6.39 -8.67
N GLY A 44 8.96 -5.07 -8.90
CA GLY A 44 8.72 -4.46 -10.20
C GLY A 44 7.25 -4.47 -10.64
N TYR A 45 6.37 -5.01 -9.79
CA TYR A 45 4.92 -5.07 -9.98
C TYR A 45 4.19 -4.86 -8.64
N TYR A 46 2.87 -4.67 -8.70
CA TYR A 46 2.02 -4.49 -7.53
C TYR A 46 1.44 -5.83 -7.04
N PRO A 47 1.85 -6.35 -5.87
CA PRO A 47 1.49 -7.71 -5.43
C PRO A 47 0.16 -7.80 -4.66
N PHE A 48 -0.63 -6.73 -4.60
CA PHE A 48 -1.88 -6.71 -3.83
C PHE A 48 -3.09 -6.68 -4.76
N GLU A 49 -4.05 -7.57 -4.51
CA GLU A 49 -5.32 -7.56 -5.22
C GLU A 49 -6.21 -6.42 -4.67
N LEU A 50 -6.35 -5.35 -5.45
CA LEU A 50 -7.22 -4.22 -5.12
C LEU A 50 -8.04 -3.81 -6.34
N ASP A 51 -9.32 -3.51 -6.10
CA ASP A 51 -10.18 -2.94 -7.12
C ASP A 51 -9.95 -1.42 -7.27
N LEU A 52 -9.17 -1.04 -8.28
CA LEU A 52 -8.87 0.36 -8.60
C LEU A 52 -10.03 1.09 -9.29
N THR A 53 -11.08 0.36 -9.69
CA THR A 53 -12.32 0.99 -10.19
C THR A 53 -13.13 1.58 -9.05
N ALA A 54 -12.94 1.07 -7.82
CA ALA A 54 -13.56 1.55 -6.60
C ALA A 54 -12.69 2.57 -5.87
N PHE A 55 -13.34 3.55 -5.22
CA PHE A 55 -12.65 4.61 -4.45
C PHE A 55 -11.81 4.04 -3.30
N GLU A 56 -12.35 3.05 -2.59
CA GLU A 56 -11.68 2.36 -1.50
C GLU A 56 -10.39 1.66 -1.93
N GLY A 57 -10.37 1.06 -3.13
CA GLY A 57 -9.19 0.40 -3.67
C GLY A 57 -8.13 1.42 -4.09
N ARG A 58 -8.53 2.55 -4.70
CA ARG A 58 -7.61 3.66 -5.01
C ARG A 58 -6.94 4.23 -3.77
N ILE A 59 -7.68 4.41 -2.67
CA ILE A 59 -7.09 4.88 -1.40
C ILE A 59 -6.02 3.89 -0.91
N LYS A 60 -6.35 2.60 -0.89
CA LYS A 60 -5.42 1.54 -0.44
C LYS A 60 -4.18 1.48 -1.34
N ALA A 61 -4.37 1.53 -2.66
CA ALA A 61 -3.29 1.50 -3.64
C ALA A 61 -2.34 2.69 -3.44
N PHE A 62 -2.89 3.91 -3.34
CA PHE A 62 -2.12 5.12 -3.09
C PHE A 62 -1.31 5.01 -1.80
N ARG A 63 -1.95 4.52 -0.73
CA ARG A 63 -1.27 4.31 0.54
C ARG A 63 -0.16 3.28 0.47
N TYR A 64 -0.35 2.19 -0.25
CA TYR A 64 0.62 1.09 -0.32
C TYR A 64 1.84 1.49 -1.13
N ILE A 65 1.64 2.17 -2.27
CA ILE A 65 2.70 2.69 -3.11
C ILE A 65 3.53 3.77 -2.39
N ASN A 66 2.89 4.57 -1.54
CA ASN A 66 3.56 5.65 -0.80
C ASN A 66 3.94 5.28 0.65
N GLY A 67 3.63 4.07 1.10
CA GLY A 67 3.98 3.57 2.44
C GLY A 67 3.24 4.29 3.57
N LEU A 68 2.04 4.81 3.31
CA LEU A 68 1.30 5.67 4.22
C LEU A 68 0.35 4.85 5.12
N SER A 69 0.46 5.02 6.42
CA SER A 69 -0.60 4.61 7.37
C SER A 69 -1.91 5.37 7.11
N GLN A 70 -3.05 4.86 7.62
CA GLN A 70 -4.34 5.56 7.43
C GLN A 70 -4.30 6.97 8.04
N LYS A 71 -3.58 7.14 9.15
CA LYS A 71 -3.38 8.44 9.80
C LYS A 71 -2.55 9.39 8.94
N GLN A 72 -1.45 8.91 8.33
CA GLN A 72 -0.64 9.74 7.44
C GLN A 72 -1.42 10.15 6.19
N PHE A 73 -2.17 9.23 5.59
CA PHE A 73 -3.07 9.55 4.48
C PHE A 73 -4.10 10.60 4.86
N ALA A 74 -4.75 10.45 6.02
CA ALA A 74 -5.73 11.40 6.51
C ALA A 74 -5.12 12.80 6.73
N THR A 75 -3.92 12.87 7.31
CA THR A 75 -3.18 14.12 7.48
C THR A 75 -2.85 14.76 6.13
N LEU A 76 -2.35 13.97 5.17
CA LEU A 76 -2.01 14.43 3.82
C LEU A 76 -3.23 15.02 3.10
N MET A 77 -4.37 14.32 3.17
CA MET A 77 -5.63 14.74 2.55
C MET A 77 -6.42 15.76 3.38
N LYS A 78 -5.90 16.17 4.54
CA LYS A 78 -6.56 17.08 5.48
C LYS A 78 -7.99 16.62 5.83
N ILE A 79 -8.14 15.34 6.15
CA ILE A 79 -9.38 14.70 6.60
C ILE A 79 -9.19 14.07 7.99
N ASN A 80 -10.29 13.71 8.65
CA ASN A 80 -10.23 12.99 9.91
C ASN A 80 -9.79 11.53 9.65
N PRO A 81 -8.87 10.95 10.46
CA PRO A 81 -8.49 9.53 10.35
C PRO A 81 -9.67 8.55 10.36
N ARG A 82 -10.73 8.85 11.13
CA ARG A 82 -11.96 8.06 11.15
C ARG A 82 -12.68 8.09 9.80
N THR A 83 -12.70 9.23 9.13
CA THR A 83 -13.27 9.36 7.78
C THR A 83 -12.49 8.53 6.77
N ALA A 84 -11.15 8.57 6.82
CA ALA A 84 -10.33 7.72 5.96
C ALA A 84 -10.60 6.23 6.19
N GLN A 85 -10.70 5.80 7.46
CA GLN A 85 -11.03 4.43 7.81
C GLN A 85 -12.41 3.99 7.31
N GLN A 86 -13.42 4.86 7.39
CA GLN A 86 -14.74 4.58 6.85
C GLN A 86 -14.71 4.42 5.33
N TRP A 87 -14.04 5.34 4.63
CA TRP A 87 -13.93 5.29 3.17
C TRP A 87 -13.26 4.01 2.68
N GLU A 88 -12.22 3.52 3.35
CA GLU A 88 -11.58 2.23 2.99
C GLU A 88 -12.45 0.99 3.24
N LYS A 89 -13.50 1.13 4.05
CA LYS A 89 -14.54 0.11 4.27
C LYS A 89 -15.71 0.25 3.29
N GLY A 90 -15.61 1.15 2.30
CA GLY A 90 -16.72 1.51 1.41
C GLY A 90 -17.82 2.31 2.11
N GLN A 91 -17.59 2.76 3.34
CA GLN A 91 -18.58 3.43 4.17
C GLN A 91 -18.36 4.93 4.21
N GLY A 92 -19.44 5.67 4.45
CA GLY A 92 -19.39 7.10 4.69
C GLY A 92 -19.25 7.93 3.41
N ASN A 93 -19.83 9.12 3.48
CA ASN A 93 -19.73 10.12 2.43
C ASN A 93 -19.25 11.43 3.06
N GLY A 94 -18.64 12.30 2.26
CA GLY A 94 -18.16 13.58 2.75
C GLY A 94 -17.84 14.55 1.62
N PRO A 95 -17.81 15.86 1.91
CA PRO A 95 -17.66 16.89 0.87
C PRO A 95 -16.34 16.76 0.10
N LYS A 96 -15.29 16.25 0.74
CA LYS A 96 -13.97 16.04 0.12
C LYS A 96 -13.84 14.72 -0.63
N ARG A 97 -14.83 13.83 -0.58
CA ARG A 97 -14.75 12.49 -1.19
C ARG A 97 -14.50 12.60 -2.69
N ALA A 98 -15.34 13.34 -3.40
CA ALA A 98 -15.23 13.52 -4.85
C ALA A 98 -13.91 14.20 -5.27
N GLN A 99 -13.46 15.21 -4.50
CA GLN A 99 -12.19 15.88 -4.76
C GLN A 99 -10.99 14.92 -4.64
N ILE A 100 -10.97 14.11 -3.57
CA ILE A 100 -9.89 13.14 -3.33
C ILE A 100 -9.99 12.00 -4.34
N ASP A 101 -11.18 11.54 -4.67
CA ASP A 101 -11.38 10.52 -5.69
C ASP A 101 -10.83 10.97 -7.05
N GLN A 102 -11.17 12.19 -7.48
CA GLN A 102 -10.63 12.75 -8.72
C GLN A 102 -9.11 12.89 -8.68
N TYR A 103 -8.54 13.31 -7.55
CA TYR A 103 -7.09 13.34 -7.36
C TYR A 103 -6.46 11.95 -7.52
N LEU A 104 -7.09 10.92 -6.94
CA LEU A 104 -6.61 9.54 -7.01
C LEU A 104 -6.79 8.93 -8.41
N VAL A 105 -7.87 9.24 -9.13
CA VAL A 105 -8.08 8.82 -10.52
C VAL A 105 -6.98 9.38 -11.43
N ASN A 106 -6.59 10.63 -11.19
CA ASN A 106 -5.53 11.29 -11.96
C ASN A 106 -4.12 10.91 -11.48
N TYR A 107 -4.00 10.18 -10.36
CA TYR A 107 -2.72 9.72 -9.86
C TYR A 107 -2.26 8.55 -10.72
N ASN A 108 -1.16 8.73 -11.43
CA ASN A 108 -0.59 7.66 -12.22
C ASN A 108 0.02 6.62 -11.28
N PHE A 109 -0.71 5.54 -11.01
CA PHE A 109 -0.28 4.51 -10.08
C PHE A 109 0.97 3.76 -10.56
N ASN A 110 1.40 3.88 -11.84
CA ASN A 110 2.61 3.23 -12.40
C ASN A 110 2.77 1.77 -11.95
N ILE A 111 1.65 1.07 -11.88
CA ILE A 111 1.56 -0.31 -11.45
C ILE A 111 1.54 -1.14 -12.72
N ASN A 112 2.66 -1.84 -12.96
CA ASN A 112 2.69 -2.88 -13.98
C ASN A 112 1.80 -4.01 -13.45
N GLU A 113 0.64 -4.21 -14.08
CA GLU A 113 -0.17 -5.41 -13.88
C GLU A 113 0.51 -6.58 -14.61
N HIS A 114 0.46 -7.76 -14.02
CA HIS A 114 1.22 -8.94 -14.42
C HIS A 114 0.56 -9.74 -15.55
#